data_AF-R6MRD7-F1
#
_entry.id   AF-R6MRD7-F1
#
_cell.length_a   1.000
_cell.length_b   1.000
_cell.length_c   1.000
_cell.angle_alpha   90.00
_cell.angle_beta   90.00
_cell.angle_gamma   90.00
#
_symmetry.space_group_name_H-M   'P 1'
#
loop_
_entity.id
_entity.type
_entity.pdbx_description
1 polymer ?
#
loop_
_entity_poly.entity_id
_entity_poly.type
_entity_poly.pdbx_seq_one_letter_code
_entity_poly.pdbx_strand_id
1 'polypeptide(L)'
;MNRLEFEELELQVQQSGLPLKSYLQQIGVGYSTYHYWRRKCSVDRNSIKQDLAPISFKQSVMESSPEEQVPHGVSVLFPNGLRAHFGNGSEEILMELFTQSLLGGHV
;
A
#
# COMPACT_ATOMS: atom_id res chain seq x y z
N MET A 1 26.11 10.06 -3.77
CA MET A 1 24.68 9.77 -3.60
C MET A 1 24.43 8.32 -3.93
N ASN A 2 24.17 7.52 -2.91
CA ASN A 2 23.71 6.14 -2.96
C ASN A 2 22.26 6.05 -2.43
N ARG A 3 21.67 4.85 -2.37
CA ARG A 3 20.27 4.67 -1.94
C ARG A 3 20.03 5.10 -0.49
N LEU A 4 20.91 4.72 0.45
CA LEU A 4 20.78 5.07 1.87
C LEU A 4 20.92 6.58 2.06
N GLU A 5 21.89 7.20 1.39
CA GLU A 5 22.08 8.66 1.38
C GLU A 5 20.83 9.38 0.83
N PHE A 6 20.12 8.80 -0.14
CA PHE A 6 18.88 9.36 -0.65
C PHE A 6 17.71 9.22 0.34
N GLU A 7 17.56 8.07 1.00
CA GLU A 7 16.50 7.84 1.99
C GLU A 7 16.65 8.76 3.20
N GLU A 8 17.89 8.94 3.69
CA GLU A 8 18.20 9.91 4.75
C GLU A 8 17.90 11.35 4.30
N LEU A 9 18.31 11.71 3.09
CA LEU A 9 18.03 13.02 2.52
C LEU A 9 16.52 13.27 2.36
N GLU A 10 15.72 12.25 2.01
CA GLU A 10 14.26 12.38 1.93
C GLU A 10 13.63 12.69 3.31
N LEU A 11 14.13 12.03 4.37
CA LEU A 11 13.72 12.29 5.75
C LEU A 11 14.07 13.72 6.16
N GLN A 12 15.29 14.16 5.88
CA GLN A 12 15.74 15.51 6.25
C GLN A 12 14.97 16.60 5.48
N VAL A 13 14.65 16.40 4.19
CA VAL A 13 13.77 17.30 3.43
C VAL A 13 12.42 17.44 4.13
N GLN A 14 11.80 16.32 4.53
CA GLN A 14 10.49 16.31 5.17
C GLN A 14 10.50 17.00 6.54
N GLN A 15 11.57 16.84 7.31
CA GLN A 15 11.75 17.48 8.62
C GLN A 15 12.13 18.96 8.53
N SER A 16 12.80 19.39 7.46
CA SER A 16 13.30 20.75 7.33
C SER A 16 12.22 21.82 7.27
N GLY A 17 11.00 21.47 6.83
CA GLY A 17 9.91 22.43 6.59
C GLY A 17 10.21 23.44 5.48
N LEU A 18 11.35 23.31 4.78
CA LEU A 18 11.76 24.21 3.71
C LEU A 18 11.24 23.72 2.36
N PRO A 19 11.08 24.63 1.38
CA PRO A 19 10.88 24.23 0.00
C PRO A 19 12.03 23.36 -0.48
N LEU A 20 11.72 22.23 -1.12
CA LEU A 20 12.69 21.23 -1.60
C LEU A 20 13.91 21.87 -2.28
N LYS A 21 13.68 22.81 -3.19
CA LYS A 21 14.74 23.46 -3.97
C LYS A 21 15.70 24.26 -3.08
N SER A 22 15.18 24.97 -2.07
CA SER A 22 15.97 25.74 -1.10
C SER A 22 16.80 24.80 -0.22
N TYR A 23 16.20 23.71 0.26
CA TYR A 23 16.91 22.72 1.06
C TYR A 23 18.05 22.06 0.28
N LEU A 24 17.77 21.57 -0.94
CA LEU A 24 18.78 20.95 -1.81
C LEU A 24 19.93 21.90 -2.12
N GLN A 25 19.64 23.19 -2.32
CA GLN A 25 20.66 24.22 -2.53
C GLN A 25 21.55 24.41 -1.30
N GLN A 26 20.98 24.41 -0.08
CA GLN A 26 21.74 24.55 1.17
C GLN A 26 22.75 23.40 1.37
N ILE A 27 22.36 22.18 1.03
CA ILE A 27 23.21 20.99 1.17
C ILE A 27 24.08 20.71 -0.06
N GLY A 28 24.04 21.58 -1.08
CA GLY A 28 24.84 21.44 -2.29
C GLY A 28 24.42 20.28 -3.22
N VAL A 29 23.19 19.77 -3.08
CA VAL A 29 22.68 18.68 -3.91
C VAL A 29 21.96 19.25 -5.14
N GLY A 30 22.39 18.82 -6.32
CA GLY A 30 21.73 19.20 -7.57
C GLY A 30 20.30 18.70 -7.66
N TYR A 31 19.39 19.55 -8.15
CA TYR A 31 17.97 19.21 -8.32
C TYR A 31 17.76 17.97 -9.22
N SER A 32 18.55 17.84 -10.29
CA SER A 32 18.53 16.68 -11.19
C SER A 32 18.95 15.38 -10.48
N THR A 33 19.98 15.44 -9.63
CA THR A 33 20.45 14.32 -8.82
C THR A 33 19.35 13.81 -7.90
N TYR A 34 18.68 14.72 -7.19
CA TYR A 34 17.55 14.36 -6.33
C TYR A 34 16.44 13.65 -7.11
N HIS A 35 16.02 14.21 -8.25
CA HIS A 35 14.93 13.64 -9.05
C HIS A 35 15.29 12.32 -9.73
N TYR A 36 16.56 12.14 -10.13
CA TYR A 36 17.05 10.86 -10.61
C TYR A 36 16.88 9.77 -9.54
N TRP A 37 17.35 10.03 -8.31
CA TRP A 37 17.23 9.07 -7.21
C TRP A 37 15.79 8.86 -6.79
N ARG A 38 14.96 9.92 -6.76
CA ARG A 38 13.53 9.80 -6.51
C ARG A 38 12.85 8.87 -7.52
N ARG A 39 13.17 8.98 -8.80
CA ARG A 39 12.64 8.09 -9.84
C ARG A 39 13.19 6.67 -9.69
N LYS A 40 14.50 6.52 -9.45
CA LYS A 40 15.16 5.23 -9.27
C LYS A 40 14.59 4.45 -8.08
N CYS A 41 14.48 5.10 -6.92
CA CYS A 41 13.87 4.53 -5.72
C CYS A 41 12.35 4.35 -5.84
N SER A 42 11.66 5.12 -6.70
CA SER A 42 10.23 4.89 -6.99
C SER A 42 10.00 3.66 -7.86
N VAL A 43 10.92 3.32 -8.78
CA VAL A 43 10.83 2.07 -9.54
C VAL A 43 11.06 0.86 -8.62
N ASP A 44 12.06 0.93 -7.74
CA ASP A 44 12.27 -0.07 -6.68
C ASP A 44 11.11 -0.12 -5.67
N ARG A 45 10.48 1.02 -5.37
CA ARG A 45 9.27 1.06 -4.56
C ARG A 45 8.04 0.60 -5.33
N ASN A 46 7.93 0.71 -6.65
CA ASN A 46 6.77 0.18 -7.38
C ASN A 46 6.88 -1.34 -7.59
N SER A 47 8.07 -1.92 -7.52
CA SER A 47 8.24 -3.37 -7.41
C SER A 47 7.98 -3.89 -5.99
N ILE A 48 8.12 -3.06 -4.94
CA ILE A 48 7.91 -3.43 -3.52
C ILE A 48 6.55 -2.97 -2.94
N LYS A 49 5.95 -1.88 -3.43
CA LYS A 49 4.68 -1.24 -2.96
C LYS A 49 3.42 -1.76 -3.69
N GLN A 50 3.45 -2.97 -4.23
CA GLN A 50 2.19 -3.71 -4.32
C GLN A 50 1.74 -4.20 -2.94
N ASP A 51 2.57 -4.02 -1.91
CA ASP A 51 2.28 -4.41 -0.54
C ASP A 51 1.89 -3.21 0.33
N LEU A 52 0.65 -3.26 0.81
CA LEU A 52 0.03 -2.45 1.87
C LEU A 52 -0.41 -1.01 1.53
N ALA A 53 -1.68 -0.88 1.12
CA ALA A 53 -2.47 0.32 1.40
C ALA A 53 -3.20 0.14 2.75
N PRO A 54 -3.24 1.16 3.62
CA PRO A 54 -4.00 1.10 4.87
C PRO A 54 -5.48 0.95 4.54
N ILE A 55 -6.10 -0.07 5.12
CA ILE A 55 -7.53 -0.37 4.99
C ILE A 55 -8.32 0.88 5.41
N SER A 56 -9.04 1.50 4.48
CA SER A 56 -10.00 2.55 4.78
C SER A 56 -11.39 1.94 4.82
N PHE A 57 -11.96 1.83 6.01
CA PHE A 57 -13.36 1.46 6.19
C PHE A 57 -14.23 2.67 5.82
N LYS A 58 -14.82 2.66 4.63
CA LYS A 58 -15.91 3.58 4.30
C LYS A 58 -17.21 2.97 4.81
N GLN A 59 -17.80 3.59 5.83
CA GLN A 59 -19.16 3.29 6.27
C GLN A 59 -20.11 3.68 5.14
N SER A 60 -20.70 2.70 4.44
CA SER A 60 -21.67 2.97 3.38
C SER A 60 -22.93 3.52 4.00
N VAL A 61 -23.26 4.77 3.69
CA VAL A 61 -24.61 5.28 3.88
C VAL A 61 -25.52 4.46 2.97
N MET A 62 -26.48 3.81 3.61
CA MET A 62 -27.51 2.97 3.01
C MET A 62 -28.42 3.85 2.16
N GLU A 63 -28.31 3.76 0.83
CA GLU A 63 -29.39 4.13 -0.09
C GLU A 63 -29.82 2.89 -0.87
N SER A 64 -31.11 2.62 -0.77
CA SER A 64 -31.85 1.43 -1.17
C SER A 64 -32.10 1.33 -2.69
N SER A 65 -31.97 0.13 -3.27
CA SER A 65 -32.89 -0.39 -4.31
C SER A 65 -32.79 -1.93 -4.41
N PRO A 66 -33.84 -2.63 -4.89
CA PRO A 66 -34.09 -4.04 -4.57
C PRO A 66 -33.56 -5.04 -5.62
N GLU A 67 -33.22 -6.24 -5.15
CA GLU A 67 -33.06 -7.48 -5.94
C GLU A 67 -31.88 -7.56 -6.94
N GLU A 68 -30.65 -7.37 -6.46
CA GLU A 68 -29.59 -8.31 -6.84
C GLU A 68 -29.36 -9.20 -5.64
N GLN A 69 -29.67 -10.49 -5.78
CA GLN A 69 -29.37 -11.49 -4.76
C GLN A 69 -27.89 -11.38 -4.42
N VAL A 70 -27.57 -10.69 -3.33
CA VAL A 70 -26.24 -10.73 -2.73
C VAL A 70 -26.06 -12.20 -2.39
N PRO A 71 -25.18 -12.95 -3.09
CA PRO A 71 -25.10 -14.37 -2.84
C PRO A 71 -24.60 -14.52 -1.40
N HIS A 72 -25.45 -15.09 -0.55
CA HIS A 72 -25.13 -15.29 0.85
C HIS A 72 -23.84 -16.11 0.95
N GLY A 73 -22.87 -15.59 1.69
CA GLY A 73 -21.53 -16.16 1.84
C GLY A 73 -20.45 -15.09 2.00
N VAL A 74 -19.18 -15.47 1.88
CA VAL A 74 -18.03 -14.61 2.16
C VAL A 74 -17.39 -14.13 0.86
N SER A 75 -17.08 -12.84 0.77
CA SER A 75 -16.25 -12.29 -0.32
C SER A 75 -14.86 -11.93 0.19
N VAL A 76 -13.83 -12.42 -0.48
CA VAL A 76 -12.44 -12.04 -0.25
C VAL A 76 -11.98 -11.14 -1.40
N LEU A 77 -11.45 -9.97 -1.07
CA LEU A 77 -10.88 -9.03 -2.04
C LEU A 77 -9.35 -9.09 -1.94
N PHE A 78 -8.70 -9.41 -3.05
CA PHE A 78 -7.25 -9.44 -3.15
C PHE A 78 -6.70 -8.05 -3.52
N PRO A 79 -5.44 -7.74 -3.15
CA PRO A 79 -4.81 -6.45 -3.43
C PRO A 79 -4.76 -6.07 -4.92
N ASN A 80 -4.74 -7.06 -5.82
CA ASN A 80 -4.77 -6.86 -7.27
C ASN A 80 -6.18 -6.55 -7.83
N GLY A 81 -7.18 -6.37 -6.96
CA GLY A 81 -8.56 -6.12 -7.33
C GLY A 81 -9.35 -7.36 -7.70
N LEU A 82 -8.76 -8.57 -7.62
CA LEU A 82 -9.51 -9.80 -7.78
C LEU A 82 -10.46 -9.99 -6.60
N ARG A 83 -11.67 -10.47 -6.90
CA ARG A 83 -12.67 -10.80 -5.90
C ARG A 83 -13.00 -12.28 -6.02
N ALA A 84 -12.82 -13.02 -4.93
CA ALA A 84 -13.33 -14.38 -4.79
C ALA A 84 -14.60 -14.33 -3.95
N HIS A 85 -15.65 -15.01 -4.42
CA HIS A 85 -16.87 -15.22 -3.66
C HIS A 85 -16.96 -16.69 -3.27
N PHE A 86 -17.26 -16.93 -2.00
CA PHE A 86 -17.48 -18.25 -1.43
C PHE A 86 -18.92 -18.34 -0.97
N GLY A 87 -19.59 -19.44 -1.29
CA GLY A 87 -20.97 -19.67 -0.90
C GLY A 87 -21.15 -19.78 0.62
N ASN A 88 -22.41 -19.74 1.06
CA ASN A 88 -22.80 -19.88 2.46
C ASN A 88 -22.15 -21.09 3.17
N GLY A 89 -21.71 -20.89 4.42
CA GLY A 89 -21.11 -21.93 5.27
C GLY A 89 -19.60 -22.09 5.09
N SER A 90 -18.95 -21.18 4.35
CA SER A 90 -17.51 -21.17 4.12
C SER A 90 -16.73 -20.30 5.11
N GLU A 91 -17.43 -19.55 5.97
CA GLU A 91 -16.87 -18.58 6.92
C GLU A 91 -15.81 -19.19 7.84
N GLU A 92 -16.15 -20.30 8.49
CA GLU A 92 -15.30 -20.94 9.50
C GLU A 92 -14.05 -21.55 8.86
N ILE A 93 -14.21 -22.23 7.71
CA ILE A 93 -13.10 -22.84 6.98
C ILE A 93 -12.15 -21.77 6.43
N LEU A 94 -12.68 -20.66 5.90
CA LEU A 94 -11.85 -19.53 5.45
C LEU A 94 -11.08 -18.90 6.61
N MET A 95 -11.73 -18.71 7.76
CA MET A 95 -11.07 -18.15 8.94
C MET A 95 -9.95 -19.07 9.47
N GLU A 96 -10.19 -20.38 9.49
CA GLU A 96 -9.18 -21.38 9.85
C GLU A 96 -7.99 -21.34 8.88
N LEU A 97 -8.25 -21.33 7.57
CA LEU A 97 -7.21 -21.23 6.54
C LEU A 97 -6.35 -19.97 6.70
N PHE A 98 -6.98 -18.80 6.93
CA PHE A 98 -6.23 -17.56 7.15
C PHE A 98 -5.40 -17.61 8.43
N THR A 99 -5.96 -18.17 9.51
CA THR A 99 -5.25 -18.30 10.78
C THR A 99 -4.04 -19.23 10.64
N GLN A 100 -4.21 -20.37 9.98
CA GLN A 100 -3.10 -21.31 9.72
C GLN A 100 -2.04 -20.70 8.80
N SER A 101 -2.44 -19.93 7.79
CA SER A 101 -1.51 -19.22 6.89
C SER A 101 -0.69 -18.15 7.60
N LEU A 102 -1.21 -17.56 8.68
CA LEU A 102 -0.46 -16.60 9.51
C LEU A 102 0.50 -17.28 10.51
N LEU A 103 0.19 -18.51 10.93
CA LEU A 103 1.03 -19.30 11.84
C LEU A 103 2.20 -19.98 11.10
N GLY A 104 1.96 -20.42 9.87
CA GLY A 104 3.00 -20.91 8.97
C GLY A 104 3.75 -19.73 8.35
N GLY A 105 4.74 -19.18 9.05
CA GLY A 105 5.61 -18.13 8.52
C GLY A 105 6.33 -18.61 7.25
N HIS A 106 5.73 -18.35 6.09
CA HIS A 106 6.35 -18.52 4.79
C HIS A 106 6.67 -17.12 4.24
N VAL A 107 7.96 -16.75 4.38
CA VAL A 107 8.61 -15.75 3.54
C VAL A 107 8.94 -16.41 2.19
#